data_AF-E1KPR6-F1
#
_entry.id   AF-E1KPR6-F1
#
_cell.length_a   1.000
_cell.length_b   1.000
_cell.length_c   1.000
_cell.angle_alpha   90.00
_cell.angle_beta   90.00
_cell.angle_gamma   90.00
#
_symmetry.space_group_name_H-M   'P 1'
#
loop_
_entity.id
_entity.type
_entity.pdbx_description
1 polymer ?
#
loop_
_entity_poly.entity_id
_entity_poly.type
_entity_poly.pdbx_seq_one_letter_code
_entity_poly.pdbx_strand_id
1 'polypeptide(L)' 'MKTIYNSADEIPHILIRVINAITLSENKDELRSAINKIAEETELDKFFAYGYGAHHF' A
#
# COMPACT_ATOMS: atom_id res chain seq x y z
N MET A 1 -17.37 16.58 20.39
CA MET A 1 -17.54 16.08 19.01
C MET A 1 -16.17 16.12 18.35
N LYS A 2 -15.45 14.99 18.34
CA LYS A 2 -14.12 14.90 17.71
C LYS A 2 -14.31 14.11 16.42
N THR A 3 -14.14 14.81 15.31
CA THR A 3 -14.42 14.38 13.94
C THR A 3 -13.78 13.02 13.68
N ILE A 4 -14.60 12.04 13.32
CA ILE A 4 -14.14 10.78 12.74
C ILE A 4 -13.44 11.20 11.45
N TYR A 5 -12.12 11.09 11.42
CA TYR A 5 -11.33 11.37 10.22
C TYR A 5 -11.93 10.57 9.07
N ASN A 6 -12.12 11.26 7.96
CA ASN A 6 -12.84 10.83 6.79
C ASN A 6 -12.07 9.76 5.99
N SER A 7 -11.83 8.60 6.59
CA SER A 7 -11.13 7.46 5.97
C SER A 7 -11.94 6.78 4.85
N ALA A 8 -13.10 7.32 4.50
CA ALA A 8 -14.10 6.68 3.64
C ALA A 8 -14.36 7.39 2.31
N ASP A 9 -14.10 8.70 2.18
CA ASP A 9 -14.44 9.42 0.93
C ASP A 9 -13.30 9.47 -0.10
N GLU A 10 -12.08 9.15 0.28
CA GLU A 10 -10.95 9.00 -0.65
C GLU A 10 -10.32 7.63 -0.46
N ILE A 11 -10.34 6.79 -1.51
CA ILE A 11 -9.51 5.59 -1.51
C ILE A 11 -8.07 6.05 -1.24
N PRO A 12 -7.38 5.53 -0.21
CA PRO A 12 -6.01 5.95 0.07
C PRO A 12 -5.17 5.80 -1.20
N HIS A 13 -4.54 6.89 -1.66
CA HIS A 13 -3.79 6.92 -2.92
C HIS A 13 -2.78 5.76 -3.05
N ILE A 14 -2.25 5.27 -1.92
CA ILE A 14 -1.36 4.11 -1.83
C ILE A 14 -2.04 2.83 -2.32
N LEU A 15 -3.31 2.58 -1.95
CA LEU A 15 -4.06 1.40 -2.37
C LEU A 15 -4.28 1.36 -3.89
N ILE A 16 -4.64 2.49 -4.50
CA ILE A 16 -4.79 2.61 -5.96
C ILE A 16 -3.47 2.28 -6.65
N ARG A 17 -2.35 2.81 -6.14
CA ARG A 17 -1.02 2.54 -6.69
C ARG A 17 -0.63 1.08 -6.61
N VAL A 18 -0.93 0.40 -5.50
CA VAL A 18 -0.68 -1.05 -5.35
C VAL A 18 -1.53 -1.86 -6.34
N ILE A 19 -2.83 -1.54 -6.48
CA ILE A 19 -3.71 -2.22 -7.44
C ILE A 19 -3.20 -2.03 -8.87
N ASN A 20 -2.78 -0.81 -9.24
CA ASN A 20 -2.20 -0.54 -10.55
C ASN A 20 -0.91 -1.33 -10.78
N ALA A 21 -0.02 -1.41 -9.78
CA ALA A 21 1.19 -2.22 -9.88
C ALA A 21 0.87 -3.70 -10.13
N ILE A 22 -0.11 -4.26 -9.42
CA ILE A 22 -0.56 -5.65 -9.62
C ILE A 22 -1.16 -5.86 -11.01
N THR A 23 -1.97 -4.92 -11.48
CA THR A 23 -2.72 -5.05 -12.73
C THR A 23 -1.83 -4.86 -13.96
N LEU A 24 -0.82 -3.99 -13.88
CA LEU A 24 0.03 -3.59 -15.01
C LEU A 24 1.33 -4.38 -15.11
N SER A 25 1.77 -5.07 -14.07
CA SER A 25 3.01 -5.84 -14.12
C SER A 25 2.78 -7.16 -14.85
N GLU A 26 3.63 -7.49 -15.82
CA GLU A 26 3.50 -8.73 -16.60
C GLU A 26 4.20 -9.92 -15.92
N ASN A 27 5.11 -9.63 -14.99
CA ASN A 27 5.87 -10.64 -14.27
C ASN A 27 6.22 -10.21 -12.83
N LYS A 28 6.77 -11.16 -12.08
CA LYS A 28 7.11 -11.00 -10.66
C LYS A 28 8.18 -9.92 -10.42
N ASP A 29 9.15 -9.80 -11.32
CA ASP A 29 10.27 -8.87 -11.13
C ASP A 29 9.82 -7.42 -11.35
N GLU A 30 8.97 -7.19 -12.35
CA GLU A 30 8.29 -5.91 -12.56
C GLU A 30 7.40 -5.54 -11.38
N LEU A 31 6.58 -6.48 -10.90
CA LEU A 31 5.74 -6.25 -9.73
C LEU A 31 6.58 -5.90 -8.50
N ARG A 32 7.67 -6.63 -8.25
CA ARG A 32 8.57 -6.37 -7.13
C ARG A 32 9.20 -4.98 -7.24
N SER A 33 9.65 -4.60 -8.44
CA SER A 33 10.22 -3.27 -8.70
C SER A 33 9.19 -2.16 -8.44
N ALA A 34 7.97 -2.31 -8.94
CA ALA A 34 6.88 -1.36 -8.75
C ALA A 34 6.49 -1.21 -7.28
N ILE A 35 6.38 -2.33 -6.54
CA ILE A 35 6.07 -2.31 -5.11
C ILE A 35 7.20 -1.66 -4.30
N ASN A 36 8.47 -1.96 -4.60
CA ASN A 36 9.61 -1.33 -3.94
C ASN A 36 9.59 0.19 -4.12
N LYS A 37 9.33 0.67 -5.34
CA LYS A 37 9.22 2.11 -5.62
C LYS A 37 8.06 2.75 -4.84
N ILE A 38 6.91 2.07 -4.73
CA ILE A 38 5.79 2.57 -3.90
C ILE A 38 6.19 2.64 -2.42
N ALA A 39 6.94 1.66 -1.91
CA ALA A 39 7.43 1.65 -0.52
C ALA A 39 8.48 2.73 -0.24
N GLU A 40 9.30 3.10 -1.23
CA GLU A 40 10.26 4.21 -1.10
C GLU A 40 9.57 5.58 -1.09
N GLU A 41 8.51 5.74 -1.88
CA GLU A 41 7.81 7.02 -2.07
C GLU A 41 6.67 7.26 -1.08
N THR A 42 6.27 6.24 -0.31
CA THR A 42 5.11 6.29 0.57
C THR A 42 5.35 5.52 1.86
N GLU A 43 4.54 5.76 2.89
CA GLU A 43 4.60 5.01 4.16
C GLU A 43 3.85 3.67 4.06
N LEU A 44 4.06 2.92 2.97
CA LEU A 44 3.39 1.65 2.70
C LEU A 44 3.64 0.63 3.83
N ASP A 45 4.82 0.65 4.43
CA ASP A 45 5.24 -0.17 5.57
C ASP A 45 4.34 0.03 6.81
N LYS A 46 3.87 1.25 7.06
CA LYS A 46 2.98 1.55 8.21
C LYS A 46 1.61 0.88 8.11
N PHE A 47 1.15 0.53 6.90
CA PHE A 47 -0.10 -0.22 6.72
C PHE A 47 0.03 -1.68 7.19
N PHE A 48 1.24 -2.23 7.25
CA PHE A 48 1.50 -3.60 7.67
C PHE A 48 1.93 -3.72 9.13
N ALA A 49 2.26 -2.61 9.80
CA ALA A 49 2.66 -2.57 11.21
C ALA A 49 1.57 -3.10 12.19
N TYR A 50 0.30 -3.07 11.78
CA TYR A 50 -0.84 -3.48 12.61
C TYR A 50 -1.68 -4.61 11.99
N GLY A 51 -1.18 -5.26 10.92
CA GLY A 51 -1.85 -6.36 10.21
C GLY A 51 -1.32 -7.75 10.58
N TYR A 52 -2.08 -8.81 10.26
CA TYR A 52 -1.69 -10.21 10.39
C TYR A 52 -0.44 -10.51 9.55
N GLY A 53 0.74 -10.30 10.13
CA GLY A 53 2.04 -10.32 9.46
C GLY A 53 3.13 -9.54 10.22
N ALA A 54 2.77 -8.60 11.10
CA ALA A 54 3.73 -7.79 11.89
C ALA A 54 4.63 -8.60 12.86
N HIS A 55 4.27 -9.86 13.12
CA HIS A 55 4.96 -10.73 14.08
C HIS A 55 5.80 -11.85 13.45
N HIS A 56 5.88 -11.92 12.11
CA HIS A 56 6.69 -12.91 11.39
C HIS A 56 7.75 -12.19 10.52
N PHE A 57 8.81 -11.72 11.16
CA PHE A 57 10.11 -11.50 10.52
C PHE A 57 11.20 -12.10 11.41
#